data_AF-A0AAD5Y1R1-F1
#
_entry.id   AF-A0AAD5Y1R1-F1
#
_cell.length_a   1.000
_cell.length_b   1.000
_cell.length_c   1.000
_cell.angle_alpha   90.00
_cell.angle_beta   90.00
_cell.angle_gamma   90.00
#
_symmetry.space_group_name_H-M   'P 1'
#
loop_
_entity.id
_entity.type
_entity.pdbx_description
1 polymer ?
#
loop_
_entity_poly.entity_id
_entity_poly.type
_entity_poly.pdbx_seq_one_letter_code
_entity_poly.pdbx_strand_id
1 'polypeptide(L)'
;MTKTAGGNEAASLVNAVIGSILGVFVSPPLIIFLLGLDANGGSVDFASIFLNLLETVIIPVIVGQLIQHFFAKHVKIAQRYVNFAILNSSMLLVLVWSVFCDTFSEKDVFGSVSIVSLVLIFFIQVSQFSLYSFICFAVSRIPAFKFTPEDSIAIVMCGATKTVALGIPLINLIFVGNPALGILSIPLLVYHAEQLFVGTLLVTLFQNWLKKFKPDLEQNQSANTIVEVAQDSGSTEQLESSNK
;
A
#
# COMPACT_ATOMS: atom_id res chain seq x y z
N MET A 1 0.72 -9.41 -0.37
CA MET A 1 0.62 -9.75 -1.81
C MET A 1 1.86 -10.49 -2.30
N THR A 2 3.06 -9.90 -2.26
CA THR A 2 4.29 -10.58 -2.76
C THR A 2 4.57 -11.93 -2.11
N LYS A 3 4.56 -11.99 -0.77
CA LYS A 3 4.75 -13.24 -0.01
C LYS A 3 3.71 -14.31 -0.41
N THR A 4 2.44 -13.91 -0.45
CA THR A 4 1.32 -14.77 -0.86
C THR A 4 1.49 -15.29 -2.29
N ALA A 5 2.00 -14.47 -3.21
CA ALA A 5 2.25 -14.85 -4.60
C ALA A 5 3.47 -15.77 -4.80
N GLY A 6 4.25 -16.04 -3.74
CA GLY A 6 5.51 -16.80 -3.83
C GLY A 6 6.69 -15.98 -4.36
N GLY A 7 6.60 -14.66 -4.33
CA GLY A 7 7.69 -13.76 -4.73
C GLY A 7 8.75 -13.56 -3.65
N ASN A 8 9.86 -12.92 -4.02
CA ASN A 8 10.96 -12.63 -3.11
C ASN A 8 10.56 -11.60 -2.02
N GLU A 9 10.31 -12.09 -0.80
CA GLU A 9 9.85 -11.28 0.35
C GLU A 9 10.90 -10.25 0.78
N ALA A 10 12.18 -10.63 0.86
CA ALA A 10 13.25 -9.74 1.29
C ALA A 10 13.47 -8.58 0.29
N ALA A 11 13.52 -8.89 -1.01
CA ALA A 11 13.69 -7.88 -2.05
C ALA A 11 12.50 -6.92 -2.10
N SER A 12 11.27 -7.46 -1.98
CA SER A 12 10.06 -6.63 -1.96
C SER A 12 9.99 -5.70 -0.76
N LEU A 13 10.39 -6.16 0.43
CA LEU A 13 10.41 -5.33 1.63
C LEU A 13 11.38 -4.16 1.50
N VAL A 14 12.63 -4.43 1.09
CA VAL A 14 13.64 -3.38 0.90
C VAL A 14 13.18 -2.37 -0.15
N ASN A 15 12.65 -2.85 -1.27
CA ASN A 15 12.14 -1.98 -2.33
C ASN A 15 10.94 -1.14 -1.88
N ALA A 16 10.02 -1.71 -1.09
CA ALA A 16 8.88 -0.98 -0.55
C ALA A 16 9.30 0.13 0.41
N VAL A 17 10.30 -0.12 1.27
CA VAL A 17 10.85 0.89 2.20
C VAL A 17 11.52 2.02 1.44
N ILE A 18 12.44 1.68 0.52
CA ILE A 18 13.15 2.68 -0.30
C ILE A 18 12.14 3.49 -1.13
N GLY A 19 11.19 2.83 -1.77
CA GLY A 19 10.16 3.47 -2.57
C GLY A 19 9.26 4.40 -1.76
N SER A 20 8.91 4.03 -0.52
CA SER A 20 8.11 4.89 0.36
C SER A 20 8.90 6.11 0.80
N ILE A 21 10.17 5.97 1.16
CA ILE A 21 11.05 7.10 1.51
C ILE A 21 11.23 8.02 0.32
N LEU A 22 11.64 7.48 -0.83
CA LEU A 22 11.80 8.26 -2.07
C LEU A 22 10.50 8.94 -2.49
N GLY A 23 9.36 8.28 -2.32
CA GLY A 23 8.04 8.85 -2.61
C GLY A 23 7.77 10.14 -1.83
N VAL A 24 8.12 10.21 -0.55
CA VAL A 24 7.96 11.42 0.27
C VAL A 24 8.77 12.60 -0.31
N PHE A 25 9.95 12.33 -0.86
CA PHE A 25 10.80 13.39 -1.45
C PHE A 25 10.43 13.74 -2.90
N VAL A 26 10.03 12.75 -3.70
CA VAL A 26 9.85 12.90 -5.14
C VAL A 26 8.42 13.28 -5.51
N SER A 27 7.41 12.77 -4.80
CA SER A 27 6.00 12.98 -5.17
C SER A 27 5.53 14.44 -5.05
N PRO A 28 5.83 15.19 -3.98
CA PRO A 28 5.34 16.58 -3.87
C PRO A 28 5.90 17.52 -4.97
N PRO A 29 7.22 17.54 -5.25
CA PRO A 29 7.75 18.34 -6.35
C PRO A 29 7.14 17.96 -7.71
N LEU A 30 6.97 16.66 -7.96
CA LEU A 30 6.45 16.18 -9.24
C LEU A 30 4.99 16.61 -9.46
N ILE A 31 4.16 16.58 -8.43
CA ILE A 31 2.75 17.02 -8.51
C ILE A 31 2.68 18.52 -8.75
N ILE A 32 3.47 19.32 -8.04
CA ILE A 32 3.49 20.79 -8.20
C ILE A 32 3.94 21.17 -9.61
N PHE A 33 4.98 20.51 -10.11
CA PHE A 33 5.45 20.67 -11.48
C PHE A 33 4.37 20.29 -12.50
N LEU A 34 3.73 19.12 -12.34
CA LEU A 34 2.71 18.61 -13.26
C LEU A 34 1.45 19.48 -13.29
N LEU A 35 1.03 20.00 -12.12
CA LEU A 35 -0.14 20.87 -11.98
C LEU A 35 0.16 22.34 -12.29
N GLY A 36 1.43 22.70 -12.49
CA GLY A 36 1.85 24.07 -12.80
C GLY A 36 1.47 25.07 -11.70
N LEU A 37 1.45 24.64 -10.44
CA LEU A 37 0.93 25.46 -9.33
C LEU A 37 1.77 26.73 -9.09
N ASP A 38 3.07 26.71 -9.42
CA ASP A 38 3.95 27.90 -9.37
C ASP A 38 3.69 28.90 -10.51
N ALA A 39 3.09 28.49 -11.63
CA ALA A 39 2.90 29.32 -12.82
C ALA A 39 1.60 30.15 -12.78
N ASN A 40 0.63 29.77 -11.94
CA ASN A 40 -0.71 30.36 -11.90
C ASN A 40 -0.91 31.42 -10.78
N GLY A 41 0.16 31.93 -10.17
CA GLY A 41 0.09 33.02 -9.20
C GLY A 41 -0.44 32.65 -7.81
N GLY A 42 -0.68 31.37 -7.55
CA GLY A 42 -0.87 30.86 -6.19
C GLY A 42 0.50 30.64 -5.57
N SER A 43 0.86 31.42 -4.56
CA SER A 43 2.06 31.18 -3.75
C SER A 43 1.83 29.92 -2.90
N VAL A 44 1.92 28.76 -3.54
CA VAL A 44 1.93 27.47 -2.84
C VAL A 44 3.28 27.39 -2.15
N ASP A 45 3.28 27.50 -0.83
CA ASP A 45 4.49 27.42 -0.03
C ASP A 45 5.01 25.98 -0.02
N PHE A 46 5.76 25.64 -1.09
CA PHE A 46 6.37 24.34 -1.30
C PHE A 46 7.16 23.89 -0.07
N ALA A 47 7.92 24.81 0.53
CA ALA A 47 8.74 24.53 1.69
C ALA A 47 7.88 24.09 2.88
N SER A 48 6.78 24.79 3.15
CA SER A 48 5.84 24.41 4.21
C SER A 48 5.13 23.09 3.94
N ILE A 49 4.67 22.83 2.72
CA ILE A 49 4.03 21.55 2.36
C ILE A 49 5.00 20.38 2.52
N PHE A 50 6.22 20.56 2.01
CA PHE A 50 7.26 19.55 2.09
C PHE A 50 7.68 19.28 3.54
N LEU A 51 7.88 20.32 4.36
CA LEU A 51 8.23 20.18 5.77
C LEU A 51 7.09 19.53 6.58
N ASN A 52 5.83 19.93 6.35
CA ASN A 52 4.68 19.31 7.02
C ASN A 52 4.52 17.83 6.65
N LEU A 53 4.74 17.48 5.38
CA LEU A 53 4.69 16.08 4.95
C LEU A 53 5.84 15.27 5.57
N LEU A 54 7.04 15.84 5.59
CA LEU A 54 8.20 15.22 6.22
C LEU A 54 7.94 15.00 7.70
N GLU A 55 7.40 15.99 8.40
CA GLU A 55 7.00 15.89 9.80
C GLU A 55 5.97 14.77 10.02
N THR A 56 4.90 14.77 9.22
CA THR A 56 3.80 13.79 9.32
C THR A 56 4.27 12.36 9.06
N VAL A 57 5.25 12.14 8.18
CA VAL A 57 5.69 10.79 7.79
C VAL A 57 6.94 10.33 8.53
N ILE A 58 7.94 11.20 8.72
CA ILE A 58 9.21 10.86 9.35
C ILE A 58 9.07 10.73 10.86
N ILE A 59 8.26 11.57 11.53
CA ILE A 59 8.09 11.48 12.99
C ILE A 59 7.59 10.09 13.40
N PRO A 60 6.48 9.55 12.84
CA PRO A 60 6.02 8.21 13.20
C PRO A 60 7.06 7.12 12.93
N VAL A 61 7.84 7.25 11.85
CA VAL A 61 8.89 6.29 11.50
C VAL A 61 10.01 6.32 12.54
N ILE A 62 10.52 7.51 12.89
CA ILE A 62 11.58 7.66 13.90
C ILE A 62 11.08 7.13 15.25
N VAL A 63 9.88 7.51 15.67
CA VAL A 63 9.27 7.03 16.92
C VAL A 63 9.15 5.51 16.92
N GLY A 64 8.65 4.92 15.83
CA GLY A 64 8.57 3.46 15.67
C GLY A 64 9.92 2.76 15.78
N GLN A 65 10.96 3.32 15.13
CA GLN A 65 12.32 2.77 15.18
C GLN A 65 12.96 2.90 16.57
N LEU A 66 12.75 4.03 17.26
CA LEU A 66 13.22 4.20 18.64
C LEU A 66 12.54 3.20 19.58
N ILE A 67 11.23 3.00 19.46
CA ILE A 67 10.50 2.00 20.23
C ILE A 67 11.05 0.60 19.94
N GLN A 68 11.28 0.27 18.68
CA GLN A 68 11.83 -1.03 18.30
C GLN A 68 13.26 -1.23 18.82
N HIS A 69 14.08 -0.18 18.85
CA HIS A 69 15.45 -0.24 19.34
C HIS A 69 15.51 -0.40 20.86
N PHE A 70 14.81 0.46 21.62
CA PHE A 70 14.87 0.46 23.09
C PHE A 70 14.02 -0.65 23.72
N PHE A 71 12.90 -1.02 23.10
CA PHE A 71 11.91 -1.96 23.65
C PHE A 71 11.73 -3.22 22.80
N ALA A 72 12.77 -3.66 22.08
CA ALA A 72 12.73 -4.82 21.18
C ALA A 72 12.07 -6.08 21.80
N LYS A 73 12.32 -6.35 23.09
CA LYS A 73 11.72 -7.49 23.80
C LYS A 73 10.21 -7.34 23.98
N HIS A 74 9.75 -6.16 24.36
CA HIS A 74 8.32 -5.86 24.54
C HIS A 74 7.59 -5.84 23.18
N VAL A 75 8.24 -5.32 22.14
CA VAL A 75 7.69 -5.35 20.77
C VAL A 75 7.51 -6.79 20.29
N LYS A 76 8.47 -7.68 20.52
CA LYS A 76 8.34 -9.11 20.16
C LYS A 76 7.20 -9.81 20.91
N ILE A 77 6.97 -9.45 22.18
CA ILE A 77 5.85 -9.97 22.95
C ILE A 77 4.53 -9.41 22.39
N ALA A 78 4.47 -8.10 22.12
CA ALA A 78 3.30 -7.47 21.50
C ALA A 78 2.98 -8.07 20.13
N GLN A 79 3.98 -8.39 19.31
CA GLN A 79 3.83 -9.10 18.02
C GLN A 79 3.15 -10.47 18.15
N ARG A 80 3.22 -11.11 19.33
CA ARG A 80 2.53 -12.38 19.59
C ARG A 80 1.05 -12.19 19.91
N TYR A 81 0.68 -11.08 20.57
CA TYR A 81 -0.71 -10.81 20.95
C TYR A 81 -1.47 -9.96 19.92
N VAL A 82 -0.77 -9.10 19.20
CA VAL A 82 -1.33 -8.15 18.23
C VAL A 82 -0.81 -8.49 16.84
N ASN A 83 -1.73 -8.90 15.97
CA ASN A 83 -1.41 -9.08 14.56
C ASN A 83 -1.31 -7.71 13.89
N PHE A 84 -0.08 -7.22 13.72
CA PHE A 84 0.19 -5.92 13.08
C PHE A 84 -0.37 -5.82 11.66
N ALA A 85 -0.53 -6.92 10.93
CA ALA A 85 -1.14 -6.90 9.61
C ALA A 85 -2.63 -6.55 9.69
N ILE A 86 -3.36 -7.16 10.63
CA ILE A 86 -4.77 -6.85 10.88
C ILE A 86 -4.91 -5.42 11.37
N LEU A 87 -4.08 -4.99 12.33
CA LEU A 87 -4.09 -3.61 12.83
C LEU A 87 -3.88 -2.60 11.69
N ASN A 88 -2.88 -2.81 10.84
CA ASN A 88 -2.63 -1.95 9.68
C ASN A 88 -3.84 -1.91 8.73
N SER A 89 -4.44 -3.06 8.43
CA SER A 89 -5.66 -3.12 7.62
C SER A 89 -6.83 -2.39 8.28
N SER A 90 -7.00 -2.49 9.60
CA SER A 90 -8.03 -1.78 10.36
C SER A 90 -7.80 -0.26 10.34
N MET A 91 -6.56 0.21 10.54
CA MET A 91 -6.24 1.64 10.47
C MET A 91 -6.48 2.19 9.07
N LEU A 92 -6.11 1.42 8.04
CA LEU A 92 -6.36 1.81 6.66
C LEU A 92 -7.87 1.88 6.36
N LEU A 93 -8.65 0.94 6.89
CA LEU A 93 -10.11 0.96 6.75
C LEU A 93 -10.73 2.19 7.44
N VAL A 94 -10.26 2.53 8.65
CA VAL A 94 -10.67 3.75 9.37
C VAL A 94 -10.29 5.01 8.59
N LEU A 95 -9.11 5.03 7.97
CA LEU A 95 -8.69 6.15 7.12
C LEU A 95 -9.60 6.32 5.89
N VAL A 96 -9.90 5.22 5.18
CA VAL A 96 -10.84 5.24 4.05
C VAL A 96 -12.23 5.71 4.50
N TRP A 97 -12.69 5.23 5.65
CA TRP A 97 -13.96 5.65 6.26
C TRP A 97 -13.96 7.14 6.61
N SER A 98 -12.90 7.65 7.22
CA SER A 98 -12.77 9.07 7.57
C SER A 98 -12.88 9.95 6.33
N VAL A 99 -12.11 9.62 5.28
CA VAL A 99 -12.15 10.38 4.02
C VAL A 99 -13.53 10.31 3.38
N PHE A 100 -14.17 9.14 3.42
CA PHE A 100 -15.56 8.99 2.96
C PHE A 100 -16.52 9.90 3.74
N CYS A 101 -16.41 9.96 5.07
CA CYS A 101 -17.21 10.87 5.88
C CYS A 101 -16.96 12.35 5.51
N ASP A 102 -15.71 12.74 5.30
CA ASP A 102 -15.34 14.10 4.89
C ASP A 102 -15.94 14.44 3.52
N THR A 103 -15.84 13.52 2.55
CA THR A 103 -16.47 13.65 1.23
C THR A 103 -18.00 13.77 1.33
N PHE A 104 -18.68 13.02 2.21
CA PHE A 104 -20.14 13.09 2.35
C PHE A 104 -20.63 14.27 3.17
N SER A 105 -19.78 14.85 4.01
CA SER A 105 -20.10 16.04 4.80
C SER A 105 -20.13 17.32 3.95
N GLU A 106 -19.48 17.33 2.79
CA GLU A 106 -19.51 18.42 1.82
C GLU A 106 -20.87 18.46 1.08
N LYS A 107 -21.58 19.59 1.14
CA LYS A 107 -23.00 19.72 0.73
C LYS A 107 -23.28 19.58 -0.78
N ASP A 108 -22.27 19.58 -1.66
CA ASP A 108 -22.44 19.63 -3.13
C ASP A 108 -21.72 18.50 -3.90
N VAL A 109 -21.25 17.45 -3.23
CA VAL A 109 -20.43 16.41 -3.88
C VAL A 109 -21.21 15.59 -4.91
N PHE A 110 -22.44 15.18 -4.60
CA PHE A 110 -23.23 14.32 -5.51
C PHE A 110 -23.86 15.08 -6.68
N GLY A 111 -23.98 16.41 -6.60
CA GLY A 111 -24.44 17.23 -7.71
C GLY A 111 -23.32 17.60 -8.69
N SER A 112 -22.08 17.68 -8.20
CA SER A 112 -20.91 18.12 -8.97
C SER A 112 -20.15 16.96 -9.65
N VAL A 113 -20.23 15.75 -9.12
CA VAL A 113 -19.52 14.57 -9.66
C VAL A 113 -20.43 13.77 -10.59
N SER A 114 -20.17 13.86 -11.90
CA SER A 114 -20.86 13.06 -12.91
C SER A 114 -20.51 11.57 -12.77
N ILE A 115 -21.52 10.70 -12.85
CA ILE A 115 -21.35 9.23 -12.91
C ILE A 115 -20.42 8.84 -14.07
N VAL A 116 -20.49 9.57 -15.19
CA VAL A 116 -19.61 9.36 -16.35
C VAL A 116 -18.14 9.58 -15.96
N SER A 117 -17.86 10.64 -15.19
CA SER A 117 -16.50 10.92 -14.72
C SER A 117 -15.98 9.83 -13.78
N LEU A 118 -16.83 9.29 -12.89
CA LEU A 118 -16.43 8.18 -12.01
C LEU A 118 -16.10 6.91 -12.79
N VAL A 119 -16.93 6.57 -13.78
CA VAL A 119 -16.68 5.41 -14.65
C VAL A 119 -15.39 5.61 -15.45
N LEU A 120 -15.16 6.80 -16.01
CA LEU A 120 -13.92 7.11 -16.72
C LEU A 120 -12.70 7.03 -15.81
N ILE A 121 -12.77 7.59 -14.60
CA ILE A 121 -11.70 7.50 -13.59
C ILE A 121 -11.40 6.04 -13.29
N PHE A 122 -12.41 5.21 -13.04
CA PHE A 122 -12.23 3.79 -12.78
C PHE A 122 -11.48 3.09 -13.92
N PHE A 123 -11.90 3.28 -15.18
CA PHE A 123 -11.19 2.67 -16.31
C PHE A 123 -9.77 3.19 -16.52
N ILE A 124 -9.54 4.49 -16.30
CA ILE A 124 -8.18 5.07 -16.37
C ILE A 124 -7.28 4.45 -15.31
N GLN A 125 -7.77 4.29 -14.08
CA GLN A 125 -7.00 3.70 -12.98
C GLN A 125 -6.68 2.23 -13.24
N VAL A 126 -7.65 1.43 -13.71
CA VAL A 126 -7.43 0.02 -14.12
C VAL A 126 -6.42 -0.07 -15.23
N SER A 127 -6.54 0.79 -16.24
CA SER A 127 -5.61 0.85 -17.36
C SER A 127 -4.19 1.19 -16.88
N GLN A 128 -4.06 2.20 -16.02
CA GLN A 128 -2.76 2.63 -15.49
C GLN A 128 -2.12 1.55 -14.61
N PHE A 129 -2.87 0.92 -13.71
CA PHE A 129 -2.38 -0.18 -12.88
C PHE A 129 -1.94 -1.37 -13.71
N SER A 130 -2.74 -1.76 -14.71
CA SER A 130 -2.45 -2.88 -15.60
C SER A 130 -1.23 -2.60 -16.48
N LEU A 131 -1.15 -1.40 -17.05
CA LEU A 131 -0.03 -0.95 -17.88
C LEU A 131 1.27 -0.94 -17.08
N TYR A 132 1.26 -0.37 -15.87
CA TYR A 132 2.45 -0.34 -15.03
C TYR A 132 2.88 -1.73 -14.58
N SER A 133 1.93 -2.60 -14.20
CA SER A 133 2.19 -4.01 -13.91
C SER A 133 2.83 -4.72 -15.10
N PHE A 134 2.33 -4.47 -16.31
CA PHE A 134 2.86 -5.04 -17.55
C PHE A 134 4.27 -4.54 -17.84
N ILE A 135 4.54 -3.24 -17.68
CA ILE A 135 5.88 -2.66 -17.85
C ILE A 135 6.85 -3.29 -16.85
N CYS A 136 6.47 -3.37 -15.56
CA CYS A 136 7.29 -4.03 -14.54
C CYS A 136 7.61 -5.49 -14.90
N PHE A 137 6.62 -6.23 -15.42
CA PHE A 137 6.81 -7.60 -15.86
C PHE A 137 7.71 -7.68 -17.11
N ALA A 138 7.50 -6.82 -18.10
CA ALA A 138 8.32 -6.78 -19.31
C ALA A 138 9.79 -6.49 -18.96
N VAL A 139 10.03 -5.52 -18.07
CA VAL A 139 11.37 -5.17 -17.58
C VAL A 139 11.99 -6.32 -16.79
N SER A 140 11.22 -7.01 -15.95
CA SER A 140 11.73 -8.15 -15.17
C SER A 140 12.13 -9.34 -16.06
N ARG A 141 11.60 -9.42 -17.28
CA ARG A 141 11.92 -10.46 -18.26
C ARG A 141 13.06 -10.11 -19.21
N ILE A 142 13.64 -8.92 -19.10
CA ILE A 142 14.81 -8.54 -19.92
C ILE A 142 15.99 -9.46 -19.54
N PRO A 143 16.57 -10.22 -20.50
CA PRO A 143 17.61 -11.22 -20.22
C PRO A 143 18.88 -10.65 -19.56
N ALA A 144 19.15 -9.36 -19.75
CA ALA A 144 20.33 -8.68 -19.21
C ALA A 144 20.37 -8.67 -17.67
N PHE A 145 19.21 -8.59 -17.01
CA PHE A 145 19.14 -8.46 -15.55
C PHE A 145 19.11 -9.80 -14.80
N LYS A 146 18.90 -10.92 -15.49
CA LYS A 146 18.91 -12.29 -14.92
C LYS A 146 18.01 -12.47 -13.67
N PHE A 147 16.86 -11.80 -13.64
CA PHE A 147 15.91 -11.93 -12.53
C PHE A 147 15.28 -13.32 -12.46
N THR A 148 15.11 -13.82 -11.24
CA THR A 148 14.36 -15.06 -11.00
C THR A 148 12.85 -14.85 -11.18
N PRO A 149 12.06 -15.92 -11.36
CA PRO A 149 10.60 -15.83 -11.32
C PRO A 149 10.07 -15.17 -10.05
N GLU A 150 10.68 -15.44 -8.89
CA GLU A 150 10.31 -14.86 -7.61
C GLU A 150 10.61 -13.36 -7.54
N ASP A 151 11.73 -12.92 -8.13
CA ASP A 151 12.07 -11.50 -8.24
C ASP A 151 11.13 -10.78 -9.19
N SER A 152 10.69 -11.43 -10.28
CA SER A 152 9.71 -10.85 -11.21
C SER A 152 8.39 -10.55 -10.52
N ILE A 153 7.92 -11.49 -9.68
CA ILE A 153 6.72 -11.29 -8.86
C ILE A 153 6.92 -10.12 -7.88
N ALA A 154 8.09 -10.05 -7.23
CA ALA A 154 8.41 -8.95 -6.32
C ALA A 154 8.42 -7.58 -7.02
N ILE A 155 9.03 -7.50 -8.21
CA ILE A 155 9.10 -6.28 -9.01
C ILE A 155 7.71 -5.80 -9.42
N VAL A 156 6.86 -6.70 -9.93
CA VAL A 156 5.50 -6.34 -10.36
C VAL A 156 4.64 -5.92 -9.18
N MET A 157 4.65 -6.71 -8.10
CA MET A 157 3.84 -6.43 -6.91
C MET A 157 4.26 -5.12 -6.24
N CYS A 158 5.55 -4.86 -6.08
CA CYS A 158 6.01 -3.61 -5.48
C CYS A 158 5.92 -2.41 -6.41
N GLY A 159 6.09 -2.61 -7.72
CA GLY A 159 6.02 -1.52 -8.68
C GLY A 159 4.60 -0.98 -8.83
N ALA A 160 3.64 -1.88 -9.08
CA ALA A 160 2.26 -1.53 -9.38
C ALA A 160 1.47 -1.05 -8.16
N THR A 161 1.80 -1.56 -6.98
CA THR A 161 1.14 -1.19 -5.72
C THR A 161 1.64 0.18 -5.25
N LYS A 162 0.78 1.18 -5.19
CA LYS A 162 1.09 2.51 -4.64
C LYS A 162 0.50 2.69 -3.24
N THR A 163 1.17 3.51 -2.44
CA THR A 163 0.83 3.73 -1.03
C THR A 163 -0.17 4.86 -0.87
N VAL A 164 -1.46 4.53 -0.88
CA VAL A 164 -2.56 5.49 -0.69
C VAL A 164 -2.49 6.23 0.64
N ALA A 165 -1.97 5.58 1.69
CA ALA A 165 -1.80 6.19 3.01
C ALA A 165 -0.90 7.44 3.00
N LEU A 166 0.04 7.54 2.06
CA LEU A 166 0.86 8.75 1.87
C LEU A 166 0.16 9.80 0.98
N GLY A 167 -0.76 9.36 0.11
CA GLY A 167 -1.49 10.23 -0.81
C GLY A 167 -2.51 11.13 -0.11
N ILE A 168 -3.21 10.63 0.91
CA ILE A 168 -4.22 11.44 1.63
C ILE A 168 -3.60 12.65 2.34
N PRO A 169 -2.54 12.52 3.18
CA PRO A 169 -1.86 13.68 3.75
C PRO A 169 -1.36 14.66 2.69
N LEU A 170 -0.86 14.14 1.56
CA LEU A 170 -0.36 14.97 0.47
C LEU A 170 -1.46 15.80 -0.20
N ILE A 171 -2.62 15.21 -0.49
CA ILE A 171 -3.79 15.94 -1.02
C ILE A 171 -4.23 17.01 -0.02
N ASN A 172 -4.30 16.66 1.26
CA ASN A 172 -4.72 17.58 2.31
C ASN A 172 -3.78 18.78 2.43
N LEU A 173 -2.47 18.58 2.28
CA LEU A 173 -1.47 19.64 2.34
C LEU A 173 -1.41 20.52 1.08
N ILE A 174 -1.62 19.94 -0.11
CA ILE A 174 -1.60 20.70 -1.37
C ILE A 174 -2.87 21.54 -1.52
N PHE A 175 -4.01 21.00 -1.12
CA PHE A 175 -5.32 21.63 -1.30
C PHE A 175 -5.94 22.14 0.01
N VAL A 176 -5.10 22.50 0.99
CA VAL A 176 -5.55 23.09 2.26
C VAL A 176 -6.53 24.25 1.99
N GLY A 177 -7.70 24.20 2.62
CA GLY A 177 -8.71 25.25 2.51
C GLY A 177 -9.56 25.21 1.23
N ASN A 178 -9.38 24.22 0.36
CA ASN A 178 -10.27 24.01 -0.77
C ASN A 178 -11.54 23.26 -0.31
N PRO A 179 -12.75 23.82 -0.52
CA PRO A 179 -14.01 23.18 -0.13
C PRO A 179 -14.38 21.94 -0.95
N ALA A 180 -13.56 21.56 -1.95
CA ALA A 180 -13.70 20.34 -2.76
C ALA A 180 -12.64 19.28 -2.41
N LEU A 181 -12.02 19.34 -1.23
CA LEU A 181 -10.98 18.41 -0.80
C LEU A 181 -11.53 16.97 -0.70
N GLY A 182 -12.78 16.82 -0.28
CA GLY A 182 -13.50 15.56 -0.29
C GLY A 182 -13.63 14.97 -1.69
N ILE A 183 -13.92 15.79 -2.69
CA ILE A 183 -14.03 15.38 -4.11
C ILE A 183 -12.67 14.96 -4.67
N LEU A 184 -11.61 15.72 -4.37
CA LEU A 184 -10.24 15.43 -4.82
C LEU A 184 -9.71 14.09 -4.27
N SER A 185 -10.26 13.63 -3.15
CA SER A 185 -9.88 12.37 -2.51
C SER A 185 -10.59 11.15 -3.10
N ILE A 186 -11.72 11.32 -3.80
CA ILE A 186 -12.52 10.21 -4.37
C ILE A 186 -11.69 9.31 -5.31
N PRO A 187 -10.94 9.83 -6.31
CA PRO A 187 -10.16 8.98 -7.21
C PRO A 187 -9.12 8.13 -6.48
N LEU A 188 -8.58 8.65 -5.38
CA LEU A 188 -7.59 7.95 -4.56
C LEU A 188 -8.24 6.80 -3.78
N LEU A 189 -9.45 7.00 -3.25
CA LEU A 189 -10.21 5.94 -2.58
C LEU A 189 -10.61 4.82 -3.55
N VAL A 190 -11.09 5.19 -4.75
CA VAL A 190 -11.44 4.22 -5.81
C VAL A 190 -10.21 3.41 -6.20
N TYR A 191 -9.09 4.09 -6.44
CA TYR A 191 -7.81 3.45 -6.74
C TYR A 191 -7.36 2.48 -5.65
N HIS A 192 -7.56 2.84 -4.38
CA HIS A 192 -7.18 1.96 -3.26
C HIS A 192 -7.93 0.62 -3.29
N ALA A 193 -9.26 0.68 -3.41
CA ALA A 193 -10.10 -0.50 -3.45
C ALA A 193 -9.80 -1.36 -4.69
N GLU A 194 -9.61 -0.71 -5.83
CA GLU A 194 -9.25 -1.35 -7.09
C GLU A 194 -7.89 -2.06 -6.99
N GLN A 195 -6.88 -1.41 -6.42
CA GLN A 195 -5.55 -2.00 -6.24
C GLN A 195 -5.60 -3.28 -5.40
N LEU A 196 -6.42 -3.33 -4.34
CA LEU A 196 -6.61 -4.55 -3.55
C LEU A 196 -7.28 -5.65 -4.37
N PHE A 197 -8.30 -5.31 -5.16
CA PHE A 197 -9.03 -6.26 -5.99
C PHE A 197 -8.14 -6.83 -7.11
N VAL A 198 -7.57 -5.96 -7.95
CA VAL A 198 -6.72 -6.37 -9.09
C VAL A 198 -5.43 -7.01 -8.58
N GLY A 199 -4.85 -6.49 -7.50
CA GLY A 199 -3.67 -7.09 -6.84
C GLY A 199 -3.91 -8.52 -6.38
N THR A 200 -5.10 -8.82 -5.84
CA THR A 200 -5.47 -10.18 -5.44
C THR A 200 -5.62 -11.12 -6.65
N LEU A 201 -6.23 -10.65 -7.74
CA LEU A 201 -6.29 -11.42 -8.99
C LEU A 201 -4.88 -11.72 -9.53
N LEU A 202 -4.00 -10.72 -9.49
CA LEU A 202 -2.64 -10.82 -9.96
C LEU A 202 -1.82 -11.83 -9.12
N VAL A 203 -2.06 -11.89 -7.80
CA VAL A 203 -1.45 -12.90 -6.91
C VAL A 203 -1.79 -14.31 -7.41
N THR A 204 -3.07 -14.60 -7.66
CA THR A 204 -3.52 -15.92 -8.15
C THR A 204 -2.91 -16.27 -9.51
N LEU A 205 -2.83 -15.29 -10.42
CA LEU A 205 -2.20 -15.48 -11.73
C LEU A 205 -0.71 -15.80 -11.60
N PHE A 206 0.02 -15.09 -10.75
CA PHE A 206 1.44 -15.34 -10.53
C PHE A 206 1.72 -16.64 -9.78
N GLN A 207 0.86 -17.06 -8.85
CA GLN A 207 0.96 -18.39 -8.25
C GLN A 207 0.87 -19.48 -9.33
N ASN A 208 -0.14 -19.40 -10.21
CA ASN A 208 -0.31 -20.36 -11.30
C ASN A 208 0.85 -20.31 -12.31
N TRP A 209 1.42 -19.13 -12.55
CA TRP A 209 2.59 -18.97 -13.39
C TRP A 209 3.85 -19.57 -12.74
N LEU A 210 4.07 -19.31 -11.46
CA LEU A 210 5.22 -19.80 -10.70
C LEU A 210 5.21 -21.33 -10.59
N LYS A 211 4.03 -21.95 -10.46
CA LYS A 211 3.85 -23.42 -10.48
C LYS A 211 4.45 -24.07 -11.74
N LYS A 212 4.51 -23.37 -12.87
CA LYS A 212 5.13 -23.89 -14.11
C LYS A 212 6.65 -24.00 -14.02
N PHE A 213 7.29 -23.21 -13.15
CA PHE A 213 8.74 -23.21 -12.95
C PHE A 213 9.16 -24.00 -11.72
N LYS A 214 8.30 -24.09 -10.70
CA LYS A 214 8.54 -24.83 -9.44
C LYS A 214 7.27 -25.58 -9.00
N PRO A 215 7.01 -26.79 -9.54
CA PRO A 215 5.83 -27.58 -9.17
C PRO A 215 5.82 -28.04 -7.71
N ASP A 216 6.98 -28.10 -7.03
CA ASP A 216 7.12 -28.65 -5.67
C ASP A 216 6.73 -27.69 -4.52
N LEU A 217 6.32 -26.45 -4.83
CA LEU A 217 5.99 -25.42 -3.81
C LEU A 217 4.76 -25.78 -2.94
N GLU A 218 3.86 -26.66 -3.42
CA GLU A 218 2.66 -27.08 -2.66
C GLU A 218 2.99 -27.96 -1.44
N GLN A 219 4.08 -28.75 -1.47
CA GLN A 219 4.44 -29.56 -0.29
C GLN A 219 4.86 -28.69 0.89
N ASN A 220 5.57 -27.59 0.64
CA ASN A 220 6.05 -26.70 1.70
C ASN A 220 4.99 -25.68 2.16
N GLN A 221 4.11 -25.20 1.27
CA GLN A 221 3.01 -24.30 1.69
C GLN A 221 1.90 -25.03 2.44
N SER A 222 1.55 -26.27 2.04
CA SER A 222 0.58 -27.08 2.76
C SER A 222 1.16 -27.55 4.11
N ALA A 223 2.44 -27.91 4.16
CA ALA A 223 3.11 -28.23 5.42
C ALA A 223 3.20 -27.02 6.37
N ASN A 224 3.54 -25.82 5.87
CA ASN A 224 3.57 -24.60 6.69
C ASN A 224 2.19 -24.18 7.18
N THR A 225 1.15 -24.32 6.35
CA THR A 225 -0.24 -24.03 6.77
C THR A 225 -0.70 -25.02 7.83
N ILE A 226 -0.37 -26.30 7.71
CA ILE A 226 -0.67 -27.33 8.73
C ILE A 226 0.10 -27.06 10.02
N VAL A 227 1.37 -26.62 9.94
CA VAL A 227 2.18 -26.26 11.11
C VAL A 227 1.68 -24.99 11.79
N GLU A 228 1.28 -23.95 11.04
CA GLU A 228 0.65 -22.74 11.60
C GLU A 228 -0.67 -23.07 12.29
N VAL A 229 -1.53 -23.88 11.67
CA VAL A 229 -2.81 -24.32 12.27
C VAL A 229 -2.58 -25.20 13.51
N ALA A 230 -1.55 -26.06 13.49
CA ALA A 230 -1.18 -26.90 14.65
C ALA A 230 -0.59 -26.07 15.82
N GLN A 231 0.18 -25.01 15.52
CA GLN A 231 0.69 -24.10 16.55
C GLN A 231 -0.42 -23.24 17.16
N ASP A 232 -1.44 -22.87 16.39
CA ASP A 232 -2.58 -22.07 16.86
C ASP A 232 -3.61 -22.91 17.65
N SER A 233 -3.68 -24.22 17.39
CA SER A 233 -4.51 -25.15 18.18
C SER A 233 -3.83 -25.54 19.51
N GLY A 234 -2.50 -25.71 19.52
CA GLY A 234 -1.75 -26.00 20.76
C GLY A 234 -1.70 -24.83 21.77
N SER A 235 -1.75 -23.58 21.30
CA SER A 235 -1.87 -22.39 22.17
C SER A 235 -3.25 -22.27 22.80
N THR A 236 -4.29 -22.76 22.12
CA THR A 236 -5.68 -22.74 22.60
C THR A 236 -5.91 -23.79 23.71
N GLU A 237 -5.36 -25.01 23.59
CA GLU A 237 -5.43 -26.04 24.64
C GLU A 237 -4.64 -25.68 25.92
N GLN A 238 -3.53 -24.95 25.79
CA GLN A 238 -2.76 -24.46 26.94
C GLN A 238 -3.49 -23.37 27.74
N LEU A 239 -4.35 -22.58 27.08
CA LEU A 239 -5.18 -21.58 27.76
C LEU A 239 -6.40 -22.20 28.46
N GLU A 240 -6.97 -23.27 27.92
CA GLU A 240 -8.10 -23.98 28.56
C GLU A 240 -7.67 -24.86 29.75
N SER A 241 -6.47 -25.44 29.71
CA SER A 241 -5.91 -26.23 30.83
C SER A 241 -5.38 -25.39 31.99
N SER A 242 -5.05 -24.11 31.76
CA SER A 242 -4.66 -23.18 32.81
C SER A 242 -5.84 -22.51 33.54
N ASN A 243 -7.08 -22.76 33.09
CA ASN A 243 -8.31 -22.15 33.62
C ASN A 243 -9.25 -23.18 34.28
N LYS A 244 -8.75 -24.39 34.54
CA LYS A 244 -9.37 -25.44 35.38
C LYS A 244 -8.47 -25.72 36.58
#